data_AF-A0A432VAF9-F1
#
_entry.id   AF-A0A432VAF9-F1
#
_cell.length_a   1.000
_cell.length_b   1.000
_cell.length_c   1.000
_cell.angle_alpha   90.00
_cell.angle_beta   90.00
_cell.angle_gamma   90.00
#
_symmetry.space_group_name_H-M   'P 1'
#
loop_
_entity.id
_entity.type
_entity.pdbx_description
1 polymer ?
#
loop_
_entity_poly.entity_id
_entity_poly.type
_entity_poly.pdbx_seq_one_letter_code
_entity_poly.pdbx_strand_id
1 'polypeptide(L)' 'MIELLVQARKDAGITQVELGKRIGQRQTFVSKFELGERRLDVAEFVMIARAIGADPHAIMHESEEQFD' A
#
# COMPACT_ATOMS: atom_id res chain seq x y z
N MET A 1 -3.29 -2.88 8.54
CA MET A 1 -2.19 -2.20 7.81
C MET A 1 -2.25 -2.38 6.29
N ILE A 2 -2.18 -3.59 5.73
CA ILE A 2 -2.30 -3.78 4.26
C ILE A 2 -3.65 -3.29 3.74
N GLU A 3 -4.74 -3.54 4.47
CA GLU A 3 -6.08 -3.06 4.13
C GLU A 3 -6.14 -1.53 4.05
N LEU A 4 -5.50 -0.81 4.98
CA LEU A 4 -5.39 0.65 4.95
C LEU A 4 -4.59 1.14 3.73
N LEU A 5 -3.52 0.43 3.36
CA LEU A 5 -2.75 0.75 2.16
C LEU A 5 -3.57 0.51 0.87
N VAL A 6 -4.37 -0.55 0.84
CA VAL A 6 -5.31 -0.85 -0.26
C VAL A 6 -6.38 0.24 -0.35
N GLN A 7 -6.90 0.68 0.80
CA GLN A 7 -7.90 1.75 0.87
C GLN A 7 -7.32 3.07 0.38
N ALA A 8 -6.13 3.46 0.86
CA ALA A 8 -5.42 4.64 0.40
C ALA A 8 -5.19 4.62 -1.13
N ARG A 9 -4.86 3.45 -1.71
CA ARG A 9 -4.74 3.31 -3.18
C ARG A 9 -6.08 3.59 -3.88
N LYS A 10 -7.17 3.03 -3.35
CA LYS A 10 -8.52 3.23 -3.92
C LYS A 10 -8.95 4.69 -3.81
N ASP A 11 -8.69 5.35 -2.68
CA ASP A 11 -9.03 6.76 -2.44
C ASP A 11 -8.21 7.69 -3.34
N ALA A 12 -6.96 7.34 -3.61
CA ALA A 12 -6.13 8.03 -4.61
C ALA A 12 -6.60 7.80 -6.06
N GLY A 13 -7.59 6.92 -6.30
CA GLY A 13 -8.16 6.66 -7.61
C GLY A 13 -7.21 5.94 -8.59
N ILE A 14 -6.12 5.34 -8.11
CA ILE A 14 -5.13 4.69 -8.98
C ILE A 14 -5.34 3.17 -9.06
N THR A 15 -5.15 2.61 -10.24
CA THR A 15 -5.26 1.16 -10.46
C THR A 15 -4.02 0.42 -9.93
N GLN A 16 -4.13 -0.89 -9.71
CA GLN A 16 -2.96 -1.72 -9.38
C GLN A 16 -1.91 -1.72 -10.49
N VAL A 17 -2.32 -1.57 -11.76
CA VAL A 17 -1.41 -1.41 -12.90
C VAL A 17 -0.62 -0.12 -12.80
N GLU A 18 -1.30 0.97 -12.46
CA GLU A 18 -0.68 2.29 -12.30
C GLU A 18 0.28 2.32 -11.13
N LEU A 19 -0.12 1.77 -9.97
CA LEU A 19 0.77 1.63 -8.82
C LEU A 19 2.01 0.79 -9.17
N GLY A 20 1.82 -0.34 -9.85
CA GLY A 20 2.93 -1.17 -10.34
C GLY A 20 3.93 -0.37 -11.16
N LYS A 21 3.45 0.43 -12.14
CA LYS A 21 4.31 1.31 -12.94
C LYS A 21 5.08 2.31 -12.08
N ARG A 22 4.43 2.95 -11.11
CA ARG A 22 5.06 3.94 -10.20
C ARG A 22 6.21 3.36 -9.38
N ILE A 23 6.10 2.09 -8.99
CA ILE A 23 7.12 1.39 -8.17
C ILE A 23 8.05 0.49 -8.99
N GLY A 24 7.99 0.53 -10.33
CA GLY A 24 8.81 -0.31 -11.20
C GLY A 24 8.50 -1.81 -11.12
N GLN A 25 7.27 -2.16 -10.77
CA GLN A 25 6.81 -3.55 -10.60
C GLN A 25 5.65 -3.90 -11.54
N ARG A 26 5.38 -5.20 -11.67
CA ARG A 26 4.20 -5.69 -12.38
C ARG A 26 2.95 -5.51 -11.53
N GLN A 27 1.78 -5.37 -12.15
CA GLN A 27 0.49 -5.37 -11.44
C GLN A 27 0.32 -6.61 -10.53
N THR A 28 0.86 -7.76 -10.91
CA THR A 28 0.79 -8.99 -10.10
C THR A 28 1.56 -8.90 -8.79
N PHE A 29 2.62 -8.09 -8.71
CA PHE A 29 3.27 -7.78 -7.44
C PHE A 29 2.29 -7.06 -6.50
N VAL A 30 1.55 -6.08 -7.05
CA VAL A 30 0.55 -5.31 -6.31
C VAL A 30 -0.59 -6.20 -5.84
N SER A 31 -1.16 -6.99 -6.75
CA SER A 31 -2.24 -7.93 -6.41
C SER A 31 -1.84 -8.91 -5.31
N LYS A 32 -0.62 -9.46 -5.34
CA LYS A 32 -0.16 -10.44 -4.35
C LYS A 32 -0.06 -9.86 -2.96
N PHE A 33 0.44 -8.64 -2.80
CA PHE A 33 0.50 -8.04 -1.47
C PHE A 33 -0.89 -7.58 -1.01
N GLU A 34 -1.75 -7.08 -1.90
CA GLU A 34 -3.12 -6.68 -1.54
C GLU A 34 -3.98 -7.87 -1.11
N LEU A 35 -3.71 -9.07 -1.63
CA LEU A 35 -4.35 -10.33 -1.23
C LEU A 35 -3.67 -11.02 -0.04
N GLY A 36 -2.56 -10.49 0.47
CA GLY A 36 -1.79 -11.11 1.55
C GLY A 36 -0.96 -12.34 1.16
N GLU A 37 -0.92 -12.69 -0.13
CA GLU A 37 -0.10 -13.78 -0.68
C GLU A 37 1.41 -13.46 -0.67
N ARG A 38 1.75 -12.17 -0.56
CA ARG A 38 3.13 -11.69 -0.41
C ARG A 38 3.20 -10.69 0.74
N ARG A 39 4.13 -10.92 1.67
CA ARG A 39 4.44 -9.95 2.73
C ARG A 39 5.24 -8.78 2.16
N LEU A 40 4.92 -7.57 2.61
CA LEU A 40 5.77 -6.40 2.42
C LEU A 40 6.71 -6.26 3.60
N ASP A 41 7.95 -5.87 3.35
CA ASP A 41 8.80 -5.32 4.41
C ASP A 41 8.47 -3.83 4.66
N VAL A 42 9.09 -3.24 5.69
CA VAL A 42 8.83 -1.85 6.10
C VAL A 42 9.28 -0.85 5.03
N ALA A 43 10.38 -1.11 4.32
CA ALA A 43 10.87 -0.22 3.28
C ALA A 43 9.94 -0.24 2.06
N GLU A 44 9.45 -1.44 1.68
CA GLU A 44 8.44 -1.60 0.65
C GLU A 44 7.13 -0.89 1.01
N PHE A 45 6.67 -1.05 2.25
CA PHE A 45 5.48 -0.33 2.74
C PHE A 45 5.62 1.19 2.58
N VAL A 46 6.73 1.77 3.06
CA VAL A 46 6.99 3.21 2.98
C VAL A 46 7.06 3.69 1.51
N MET A 47 7.75 2.95 0.66
CA MET A 47 7.85 3.24 -0.77
C MET A 47 6.48 3.21 -1.44
N ILE A 48 5.67 2.19 -1.18
CA ILE A 48 4.35 2.01 -1.79
C ILE A 48 3.38 3.10 -1.32
N ALA A 49 3.34 3.41 -0.02
CA ALA A 49 2.51 4.49 0.53
C ALA A 49 2.81 5.82 -0.16
N ARG A 50 4.09 6.17 -0.29
CA ARG A 50 4.52 7.38 -0.98
C ARG A 50 4.17 7.37 -2.47
N ALA A 51 4.30 6.22 -3.14
CA ALA A 51 3.91 6.08 -4.55
C ALA A 51 2.40 6.22 -4.79
N ILE A 52 1.58 5.89 -3.79
CA ILE A 52 0.13 6.15 -3.76
C ILE A 52 -0.15 7.64 -3.56
N GLY A 53 0.73 8.36 -2.87
CA GLY A 53 0.53 9.74 -2.41
C GLY A 53 0.00 9.82 -0.98
N ALA A 54 0.09 8.71 -0.23
CA ALA A 54 -0.30 8.64 1.17
C ALA A 54 0.92 8.82 2.10
N ASP A 55 0.68 9.31 3.31
CA ASP A 55 1.71 9.37 4.35
C ASP A 55 1.81 8.00 5.07
N PRO A 56 2.95 7.30 4.99
CA PRO A 56 3.14 6.04 5.71
C PRO A 56 2.98 6.18 7.22
N HIS A 57 3.30 7.35 7.82
CA HIS A 57 3.14 7.57 9.25
C HIS A 57 1.67 7.65 9.66
N ALA A 58 0.84 8.32 8.87
CA ALA A 58 -0.60 8.38 9.09
C ALA A 58 -1.22 6.97 9.05
N ILE A 59 -0.85 6.14 8.05
CA ILE A 59 -1.34 4.77 7.95
C ILE A 59 -0.90 3.91 9.15
N MET A 60 0.33 4.08 9.62
CA MET A 60 0.82 3.37 10.82
C MET A 60 0.04 3.81 12.06
N HIS A 61 -0.17 5.10 12.25
CA HIS A 61 -0.89 5.64 13.39
C HIS A 61 -2.35 5.17 13.43
N GLU A 62 -3.07 5.24 12.31
CA GLU A 62 -4.44 4.71 12.21
C GLU A 62 -4.48 3.20 12.49
N SER A 63 -3.43 2.48 12.09
CA SER A 63 -3.36 1.05 12.39
C SER A 63 -3.18 0.76 13.88
N GLU A 64 -2.54 1.65 14.65
CA GLU A 64 -2.41 1.51 16.11
C GLU A 64 -3.74 1.78 16.82
N GLU A 65 -4.47 2.83 16.42
CA GLU A 65 -5.76 3.20 16.99
C GLU A 65 -6.85 2.13 16.81
N GLN A 66 -6.75 1.30 15.75
CA GLN A 66 -7.70 0.19 15.53
C GLN A 66 -7.49 -1.01 16.48
N PHE A 67 -6.38 -1.05 17.22
CA PHE A 67 -6.09 -2.13 18.18
C PHE A 67 -6.22 -1.72 19.66
N ASP A 68 -6.55 -0.45 19.94
CA ASP A 68 -6.99 0.04 21.25
C ASP A 68 -8.53 -0.04 21.40
#